data_AF-A0A6P6P428-F1
#
_entry.id   AF-A0A6P6P428-F1
#
_cell.length_a   1.000
_cell.length_b   1.000
_cell.length_c   1.000
_cell.angle_alpha   90.00
_cell.angle_beta   90.00
_cell.angle_gamma   90.00
#
_symmetry.space_group_name_H-M   'P 1'
#
loop_
_entity.id
_entity.type
_entity.pdbx_description
1 polymer ?
#
loop_
_entity_poly.entity_id
_entity_poly.type
_entity_poly.pdbx_seq_one_letter_code
_entity_poly.pdbx_strand_id
1 'polypeptide(L)'
;MEEPVSYHDRYFTTSSCSGRIILFDGACDCQVQKRNCSWLFVTHQKCQSEDVFCVFLKQLTSLEKSVGDATLKFEPFVLHVQCKKLEDAQLLHTVAVNSGFRNSGITVGKKGKIIIAVRSTHCLEVPVSHRGTVLITDQYLDFLVGVSNQKMEENHKRIERFYECLKTALQPQEQNCILKEAADKKPIYRRRRRRTQDDSVTDCCQSVNDHNENSEEETVCDLLFL
;
A
#
# COMPACT_ATOMS: atom_id res chain seq x y z
N MET A 1 10.94 -12.14 17.95
CA MET A 1 11.84 -13.15 17.36
C MET A 1 11.73 -12.99 15.86
N GLU A 2 12.60 -12.16 15.28
CA GLU A 2 12.73 -12.01 13.83
C GLU A 2 13.69 -13.10 13.35
N GLU A 3 13.16 -14.18 12.79
CA GLU A 3 13.97 -15.15 12.05
C GLU A 3 14.19 -14.59 10.63
N PRO A 4 15.44 -14.32 10.21
CA PRO A 4 15.72 -13.87 8.85
C PRO A 4 15.44 -15.03 7.90
N VAL A 5 14.38 -14.90 7.11
CA VAL A 5 14.05 -15.83 6.02
C VAL A 5 15.10 -15.69 4.91
N SER A 6 16.29 -16.25 5.11
CA SER A 6 17.30 -16.46 4.08
C SER A 6 17.26 -17.92 3.65
N TYR A 7 16.21 -18.33 2.95
CA TYR A 7 16.14 -19.69 2.42
C TYR A 7 16.30 -19.79 0.90
N HIS A 8 16.53 -18.69 0.17
CA HIS A 8 16.76 -18.75 -1.27
C HIS A 8 17.74 -17.67 -1.71
N ASP A 9 18.78 -18.06 -2.45
CA ASP A 9 19.74 -17.19 -3.17
C ASP A 9 19.08 -16.25 -4.22
N ARG A 10 17.74 -16.14 -4.20
CA ARG A 10 16.88 -15.41 -5.14
C ARG A 10 16.24 -14.17 -4.52
N TYR A 11 16.06 -14.14 -3.20
CA TYR A 11 15.30 -13.10 -2.49
C TYR A 11 16.05 -12.61 -1.25
N PHE A 12 16.01 -11.30 -1.03
CA PHE A 12 16.57 -10.67 0.16
C PHE A 12 15.59 -9.60 0.69
N THR A 13 15.09 -9.76 1.92
CA THR A 13 14.19 -8.77 2.54
C THR A 13 14.98 -7.52 2.93
N THR A 14 14.59 -6.35 2.43
CA THR A 14 15.23 -5.08 2.77
C THR A 14 14.52 -4.37 3.93
N SER A 15 13.20 -4.51 4.03
CA SER A 15 12.40 -3.98 5.14
C SER A 15 11.04 -4.66 5.21
N SER A 16 10.45 -4.71 6.40
CA SER A 16 9.12 -5.27 6.60
C SER A 16 8.39 -4.61 7.77
N CYS A 17 7.06 -4.63 7.72
CA CYS A 17 6.18 -4.32 8.85
C CYS A 17 4.96 -5.23 8.75
N SER A 18 4.61 -5.92 9.85
CA SER A 18 3.43 -6.81 9.92
C SER A 18 2.10 -6.06 9.93
N GLY A 19 2.11 -4.74 10.08
CA GLY A 19 0.93 -3.90 10.29
C GLY A 19 0.97 -3.25 11.67
N ARG A 20 0.30 -2.11 11.82
CA ARG A 20 0.28 -1.33 13.07
C ARG A 20 -0.96 -0.46 13.20
N ILE A 21 -1.40 -0.27 14.44
CA ILE A 21 -2.37 0.75 14.83
C ILE A 21 -1.57 1.88 15.49
N ILE A 22 -1.83 3.10 15.06
CA ILE A 22 -1.09 4.28 15.46
C ILE A 22 -2.09 5.36 15.87
N LEU A 23 -1.82 6.05 16.96
CA LEU A 23 -2.34 7.39 17.22
C LEU A 23 -1.16 8.35 17.16
N PHE A 24 -1.24 9.36 16.31
CA PHE A 24 -0.19 10.36 16.21
C PHE A 24 -0.80 11.76 16.16
N ASP A 25 -0.05 12.71 16.70
CA ASP A 25 -0.32 14.14 16.60
C ASP A 25 0.37 14.67 15.34
N GLY A 26 -0.42 15.07 14.36
CA GLY A 26 0.04 15.81 13.19
C GLY A 26 0.08 17.29 13.55
N ALA A 27 1.27 17.82 13.83
CA ALA A 27 1.43 19.26 13.97
C ALA A 27 0.93 19.97 12.69
N CYS A 28 0.07 20.96 12.88
CA CYS A 28 -0.59 21.77 11.86
C CYS A 28 0.39 22.32 10.79
N ASP A 29 -0.08 22.35 9.52
CA ASP A 29 0.43 23.14 8.39
C ASP A 29 1.86 22.91 7.87
N CYS A 30 2.26 21.65 7.65
CA CYS A 30 3.41 21.40 6.79
C CYS A 30 3.09 20.42 5.64
N GLN A 31 3.47 20.80 4.42
CA GLN A 31 3.30 20.02 3.17
C GLN A 31 4.01 18.64 3.20
N VAL A 32 4.72 18.31 4.28
CA VAL A 32 5.42 17.04 4.49
C VAL A 32 4.96 16.42 5.81
N GLN A 33 3.99 15.50 5.73
CA GLN A 33 3.29 14.82 6.84
C GLN A 33 4.15 14.02 7.83
N LYS A 34 5.48 14.03 7.74
CA LYS A 34 6.38 13.20 8.57
C LYS A 34 7.40 13.99 9.40
N ARG A 35 7.50 15.32 9.24
CA ARG A 35 8.38 16.16 10.07
C ARG A 35 7.51 16.75 11.19
N ASN A 36 7.93 16.60 12.45
CA ASN A 36 7.23 17.09 13.65
C ASN A 36 5.93 16.36 14.05
N CYS A 37 5.79 15.07 13.75
CA CYS A 37 4.68 14.28 14.30
C CYS A 37 5.07 13.63 15.63
N SER A 38 4.23 13.80 16.66
CA SER A 38 4.41 13.11 17.94
C SER A 38 3.66 11.78 17.91
N TRP A 39 4.37 10.67 18.12
CA TRP A 39 3.76 9.34 18.18
C TRP A 39 3.16 9.15 19.58
N LEU A 40 1.83 9.20 19.66
CA LEU A 40 1.12 9.11 20.94
C LEU A 40 0.93 7.64 21.35
N PHE A 41 0.65 6.78 20.39
CA PHE A 41 0.45 5.35 20.58
C PHE A 41 0.88 4.59 19.33
N VAL A 42 1.55 3.46 19.52
CA VAL A 42 1.87 2.51 18.43
C VAL A 42 1.73 1.10 18.98
N THR A 43 1.01 0.25 18.26
CA THR A 43 0.97 -1.19 18.53
C THR A 43 0.99 -1.98 17.22
N HIS A 44 1.67 -3.12 17.26
CA HIS A 44 1.71 -4.12 16.19
C HIS A 44 0.74 -5.27 16.44
N GLN A 45 -0.09 -5.15 17.48
CA GLN A 45 -1.07 -6.15 17.90
C GLN A 45 -2.46 -5.53 17.94
N LYS A 46 -3.47 -6.37 18.18
CA LYS A 46 -4.80 -5.87 18.54
C LYS A 46 -4.69 -5.03 19.82
N CYS A 47 -5.41 -3.92 19.87
CA CYS A 47 -5.49 -3.07 21.06
C CYS A 47 -6.79 -3.34 21.82
N GLN A 48 -6.76 -3.19 23.13
CA GLN A 48 -8.00 -3.06 23.90
C GLN A 48 -8.43 -1.60 23.88
N SER A 49 -9.73 -1.37 24.07
CA SER A 49 -10.27 -0.02 24.15
C SER A 49 -9.62 0.75 25.29
N GLU A 50 -9.46 0.11 26.45
CA GLU A 50 -8.92 0.73 27.66
C GLU A 50 -7.50 1.27 27.45
N ASP A 51 -6.66 0.57 26.69
CA ASP A 51 -5.29 1.02 26.38
C ASP A 51 -5.31 2.33 25.58
N VAL A 52 -6.15 2.38 24.54
CA VAL A 52 -6.29 3.55 23.67
C VAL A 52 -6.93 4.69 24.45
N PHE A 53 -7.96 4.41 25.25
CA PHE A 53 -8.61 5.39 26.12
C PHE A 53 -7.65 5.98 27.15
N CYS A 54 -6.85 5.16 27.83
CA CYS A 54 -5.91 5.64 28.83
C CYS A 54 -4.86 6.56 28.19
N VAL A 55 -4.33 6.18 27.03
CA VAL A 55 -3.39 7.03 26.28
C VAL A 55 -4.09 8.28 25.75
N PHE A 56 -5.30 8.15 25.21
CA PHE A 56 -6.08 9.26 24.69
C PHE A 56 -6.44 10.26 25.79
N LEU A 57 -6.96 9.83 26.93
CA LEU A 57 -7.29 10.69 28.08
C LEU A 57 -6.06 11.31 28.72
N LYS A 58 -4.97 10.55 28.89
CA LYS A 58 -3.68 11.09 29.37
C LYS A 58 -3.13 12.13 28.40
N GLN A 59 -3.31 11.90 27.11
CA GLN A 59 -2.88 12.84 26.10
C GLN A 59 -3.81 14.04 26.06
N LEU A 60 -5.13 13.91 26.21
CA LEU A 60 -6.08 15.03 26.28
C LEU A 60 -5.82 15.96 27.45
N THR A 61 -5.55 15.39 28.62
CA THR A 61 -5.15 16.17 29.80
C THR A 61 -3.77 16.83 29.61
N SER A 62 -2.91 16.27 28.76
CA SER A 62 -1.66 16.90 28.32
C SER A 62 -1.85 17.87 27.13
N LEU A 63 -2.89 17.69 26.31
CA LEU A 63 -3.21 18.42 25.08
C LEU A 63 -4.06 19.66 25.35
N GLU A 64 -4.63 19.84 26.54
CA GLU A 64 -5.06 21.16 27.00
C GLU A 64 -3.94 22.21 26.91
N LYS A 65 -2.67 21.78 26.72
CA LYS A 65 -1.50 22.61 26.45
C LYS A 65 -0.97 22.57 25.01
N SER A 66 -1.50 21.72 24.12
CA SER A 66 -1.01 21.59 22.74
C SER A 66 -2.14 21.60 21.71
N VAL A 67 -1.97 22.48 20.72
CA VAL A 67 -2.89 22.81 19.62
C VAL A 67 -2.98 21.68 18.56
N GLY A 68 -2.66 20.44 18.92
CA GLY A 68 -2.40 19.34 17.98
C GLY A 68 -3.64 18.69 17.37
N ASP A 69 -3.49 18.18 16.14
CA ASP A 69 -4.48 17.39 15.42
C ASP A 69 -4.10 15.90 15.53
N ALA A 70 -4.88 15.12 16.28
CA ALA A 70 -4.61 13.70 16.45
C ALA A 70 -5.39 12.87 15.42
N THR A 71 -4.71 11.87 14.84
CA THR A 71 -5.29 10.94 13.88
C THR A 71 -5.04 9.50 14.30
N LEU A 72 -6.11 8.70 14.34
CA LEU A 72 -6.03 7.26 14.51
C LEU A 72 -5.85 6.60 13.14
N LYS A 73 -4.83 5.77 13.00
CA LYS A 73 -4.48 5.12 11.74
C LYS A 73 -4.22 3.63 11.92
N PHE A 74 -4.74 2.82 11.00
CA PHE A 74 -4.28 1.46 10.79
C PHE A 74 -3.49 1.39 9.48
N GLU A 75 -2.23 0.97 9.57
CA GLU A 75 -1.37 0.70 8.42
C GLU A 75 -1.19 -0.82 8.29
N PRO A 76 -1.50 -1.41 7.11
CA PRO A 76 -1.40 -2.86 6.91
C PRO A 76 0.04 -3.32 6.68
N PHE A 77 0.19 -4.62 6.49
CA PHE A 77 1.44 -5.26 6.08
C PHE A 77 2.10 -4.58 4.88
N VAL A 78 3.41 -4.38 5.00
CA VAL A 78 4.30 -3.98 3.92
C VAL A 78 5.59 -4.78 3.97
N LEU A 79 6.08 -5.20 2.81
CA LEU A 79 7.32 -5.93 2.68
C LEU A 79 8.07 -5.45 1.43
N HIS A 80 9.35 -5.14 1.58
CA HIS A 80 10.24 -4.84 0.46
C HIS A 80 11.26 -5.97 0.32
N VAL A 81 11.32 -6.55 -0.88
CA VAL A 81 12.22 -7.65 -1.20
C VAL A 81 13.05 -7.28 -2.40
N GLN A 82 14.37 -7.41 -2.29
CA GLN A 82 15.27 -7.38 -3.41
C GLN A 82 15.31 -8.76 -4.08
N CYS A 83 15.16 -8.78 -5.40
CA CYS A 83 15.17 -10.00 -6.21
C CYS A 83 16.45 -10.07 -7.05
N LYS A 84 16.98 -11.28 -7.24
CA LYS A 84 18.16 -11.53 -8.08
C LYS A 84 17.87 -11.35 -9.56
N LYS A 85 16.68 -11.77 -10.02
CA LYS A 85 16.22 -11.66 -11.40
C LYS A 85 14.81 -11.07 -11.51
N LEU A 86 14.44 -10.63 -12.71
CA LEU A 86 13.11 -10.06 -12.95
C LEU A 86 12.02 -11.12 -12.85
N GLU A 87 12.29 -12.36 -13.26
CA GLU A 87 11.34 -13.46 -13.22
C GLU A 87 10.97 -13.82 -11.76
N ASP A 88 11.95 -13.76 -10.85
CA ASP A 88 11.72 -13.94 -9.41
C ASP A 88 10.80 -12.84 -8.85
N ALA A 89 11.00 -11.59 -9.28
CA ALA A 89 10.13 -10.48 -8.90
C ALA A 89 8.71 -10.63 -9.46
N GLN A 90 8.57 -11.10 -10.71
CA GLN A 90 7.28 -11.36 -11.35
C GLN A 90 6.51 -12.50 -10.65
N LEU A 91 7.22 -13.55 -10.25
CA LEU A 91 6.63 -14.64 -9.46
C LEU A 91 6.10 -14.10 -8.13
N LEU A 92 6.94 -13.38 -7.39
CA LEU A 92 6.56 -12.82 -6.08
C LEU A 92 5.40 -11.82 -6.20
N HIS A 93 5.38 -11.02 -7.26
CA HIS A 93 4.25 -10.12 -7.57
C HIS A 93 2.96 -10.88 -7.82
N THR A 94 3.01 -11.96 -8.61
CA THR A 94 1.84 -12.80 -8.90
C THR A 94 1.29 -13.42 -7.63
N VAL A 95 2.16 -13.98 -6.79
CA VAL A 95 1.80 -14.52 -5.47
C VAL A 95 1.17 -13.45 -4.59
N ALA A 96 1.76 -12.26 -4.52
CA ALA A 96 1.25 -11.13 -3.74
C ALA A 96 -0.16 -10.70 -4.17
N VAL A 97 -0.37 -10.48 -5.47
CA VAL A 97 -1.69 -10.07 -6.02
C VAL A 97 -2.75 -11.13 -5.73
N ASN A 98 -2.43 -12.41 -5.95
CA ASN A 98 -3.33 -13.53 -5.68
C ASN A 98 -3.66 -13.67 -4.18
N SER A 99 -2.78 -13.21 -3.31
CA SER A 99 -2.96 -13.23 -1.85
C SER A 99 -3.69 -11.99 -1.30
N GLY A 100 -4.05 -11.03 -2.15
CA GLY A 100 -4.81 -9.84 -1.76
C GLY A 100 -3.99 -8.55 -1.68
N PHE A 101 -2.72 -8.57 -2.07
CA PHE A 101 -1.82 -7.40 -2.10
C PHE A 101 -1.78 -6.76 -3.48
N ARG A 102 -2.93 -6.23 -3.94
CA ARG A 102 -3.10 -5.69 -5.31
C ARG A 102 -2.30 -4.43 -5.62
N ASN A 103 -1.80 -3.73 -4.60
CA ASN A 103 -1.01 -2.50 -4.73
C ASN A 103 0.51 -2.77 -4.67
N SER A 104 0.87 -4.04 -4.82
CA SER A 104 2.25 -4.46 -4.97
C SER A 104 2.81 -4.01 -6.31
N GLY A 105 4.11 -3.76 -6.36
CA GLY A 105 4.76 -3.28 -7.58
C GLY A 105 6.25 -3.59 -7.60
N ILE A 106 6.81 -3.65 -8.80
CA ILE A 106 8.24 -3.92 -9.04
C ILE A 106 8.90 -2.62 -9.49
N THR A 107 10.03 -2.28 -8.87
CA THR A 107 10.88 -1.16 -9.23
C THR A 107 12.23 -1.69 -9.68
N VAL A 108 12.68 -1.28 -10.87
CA VAL A 108 14.02 -1.59 -11.38
C VAL A 108 14.87 -0.32 -11.27
N GLY A 109 15.81 -0.33 -10.34
CA GLY A 109 16.72 0.78 -10.07
C GLY A 109 17.95 0.78 -10.97
N LYS A 110 18.74 1.85 -10.85
CA LYS A 110 20.07 1.97 -11.49
C LYS A 110 20.95 0.79 -11.06
N LYS A 111 21.83 0.33 -11.97
CA LYS A 111 22.69 -0.86 -11.79
C LYS A 111 21.94 -2.20 -11.71
N GLY A 112 20.69 -2.25 -12.18
CA GLY A 112 19.92 -3.51 -12.26
C GLY A 112 19.36 -4.00 -10.92
N LYS A 113 19.27 -3.13 -9.90
CA LYS A 113 18.67 -3.50 -8.61
C LYS A 113 17.16 -3.65 -8.75
N ILE A 114 16.63 -4.87 -8.58
CA ILE A 114 15.19 -5.15 -8.68
C ILE A 114 14.62 -5.25 -7.27
N ILE A 115 13.66 -4.38 -6.95
CA ILE A 115 12.92 -4.41 -5.68
C ILE A 115 11.45 -4.62 -5.97
N ILE A 116 10.81 -5.53 -5.25
CA ILE A 116 9.36 -5.62 -5.19
C ILE A 116 8.87 -5.11 -3.84
N ALA A 117 7.84 -4.26 -3.88
CA ALA A 117 7.09 -3.83 -2.71
C ALA A 117 5.77 -4.60 -2.66
N VAL A 118 5.53 -5.39 -1.63
CA VAL A 118 4.26 -6.05 -1.34
C VAL A 118 3.44 -5.14 -0.43
N ARG A 119 2.27 -4.69 -0.90
CA ARG A 119 1.47 -3.67 -0.22
C ARG A 119 -0.03 -3.95 -0.31
N SER A 120 -0.75 -3.54 0.73
CA SER A 120 -2.21 -3.63 0.84
C SER A 120 -2.85 -2.23 0.83
N THR A 121 -4.11 -2.14 0.40
CA THR A 121 -4.97 -0.95 0.55
C THR A 121 -5.83 -0.98 1.80
N HIS A 122 -5.67 -2.02 2.61
CA HIS A 122 -6.48 -2.23 3.80
C HIS A 122 -6.03 -1.32 4.94
N CYS A 123 -6.30 -0.03 4.84
CA CYS A 123 -5.97 0.97 5.86
C CYS A 123 -7.22 1.50 6.57
N LEU A 124 -7.00 2.23 7.66
CA LEU A 124 -7.96 3.11 8.33
C LEU A 124 -7.23 4.40 8.64
N GLU A 125 -7.87 5.55 8.45
CA GLU A 125 -7.33 6.84 8.85
C GLU A 125 -8.50 7.72 9.25
N VAL A 126 -8.54 8.14 10.52
CA VAL A 126 -9.65 8.88 11.11
C VAL A 126 -9.10 10.00 12.00
N PRO A 127 -9.40 11.27 11.70
CA PRO A 127 -9.07 12.37 12.61
C PRO A 127 -9.93 12.25 13.88
N VAL A 128 -9.29 12.33 15.04
CA VAL A 128 -9.95 12.18 16.35
C VAL A 128 -9.92 13.47 17.19
N SER A 129 -8.98 14.37 16.91
CA SER A 129 -9.00 15.74 17.43
C SER A 129 -8.65 16.75 16.34
N HIS A 130 -9.12 17.98 16.52
CA HIS A 130 -8.72 19.12 15.71
C HIS A 130 -8.50 20.34 16.60
N ARG A 131 -7.34 20.99 16.48
CA ARG A 131 -6.90 22.15 17.27
C ARG A 131 -7.04 21.91 18.77
N GLY A 132 -6.59 20.74 19.24
CA GLY A 132 -6.70 20.32 20.64
C GLY A 132 -8.12 19.96 21.11
N THR A 133 -9.15 20.09 20.26
CA THR A 133 -10.53 19.70 20.60
C THR A 133 -10.82 18.28 20.12
N VAL A 134 -11.33 17.43 21.00
CA VAL A 134 -11.79 16.08 20.64
C VAL A 134 -13.04 16.17 19.79
N LEU A 135 -13.05 15.45 18.68
CA LEU A 135 -14.20 15.41 17.75
C LEU A 135 -15.08 14.17 17.94
N ILE A 136 -14.62 13.19 18.70
CA ILE A 136 -15.26 11.88 18.84
C ILE A 136 -15.77 11.62 20.25
N THR A 137 -16.87 10.90 20.36
CA THR A 137 -17.37 10.39 21.65
C THR A 137 -16.64 9.12 22.05
N ASP A 138 -16.64 8.79 23.34
CA ASP A 138 -16.11 7.53 23.87
C ASP A 138 -16.65 6.31 23.12
N GLN A 139 -17.97 6.23 22.93
CA GLN A 139 -18.61 5.12 22.19
C GLN A 139 -18.08 4.97 20.75
N TYR A 140 -17.71 6.08 20.11
CA TYR A 140 -17.15 6.04 18.76
C TYR A 140 -15.70 5.61 18.77
N LEU A 141 -14.93 5.98 19.79
CA LEU A 141 -13.56 5.50 19.97
C LEU A 141 -13.54 3.97 20.14
N ASP A 142 -14.43 3.42 20.96
CA ASP A 142 -14.61 1.96 21.10
C ASP A 142 -14.90 1.29 19.75
N PHE A 143 -15.81 1.87 18.97
CA PHE A 143 -16.12 1.37 17.63
C PHE A 143 -14.89 1.40 16.72
N LEU A 144 -14.13 2.50 16.71
CA LEU A 144 -12.91 2.64 15.90
C LEU A 144 -11.82 1.63 16.30
N VAL A 145 -11.66 1.35 17.59
CA VAL A 145 -10.77 0.30 18.09
C VAL A 145 -11.22 -1.06 17.59
N GLY A 146 -12.53 -1.36 17.69
CA GLY A 146 -13.12 -2.57 17.12
C GLY A 146 -12.84 -2.74 15.62
N VAL A 147 -13.05 -1.69 14.83
CA VAL A 147 -12.75 -1.69 13.39
C VAL A 147 -11.26 -1.87 13.12
N SER A 148 -10.39 -1.21 13.89
CA SER A 148 -8.93 -1.33 13.76
C SER A 148 -8.46 -2.76 14.04
N ASN A 149 -9.02 -3.41 15.05
CA ASN A 149 -8.75 -4.81 15.39
C ASN A 149 -9.25 -5.79 14.32
N GLN A 150 -10.44 -5.54 13.75
CA GLN A 150 -10.94 -6.33 12.62
C GLN A 150 -10.01 -6.20 11.41
N LYS A 151 -9.49 -5.00 11.15
CA LYS A 151 -8.53 -4.78 10.07
C LYS A 151 -7.18 -5.47 10.33
N MET A 152 -6.72 -5.45 11.58
CA MET A 152 -5.52 -6.18 11.99
C MET A 152 -5.69 -7.68 11.79
N GLU A 153 -6.85 -8.25 12.13
CA GLU A 153 -7.17 -9.67 11.93
C GLU A 153 -7.16 -10.07 10.44
N GLU A 154 -7.87 -9.32 9.60
CA GLU A 154 -7.89 -9.56 8.15
C GLU A 154 -6.50 -9.39 7.53
N ASN A 155 -5.69 -8.45 8.03
CA ASN A 155 -4.32 -8.28 7.61
C ASN A 155 -3.46 -9.51 7.92
N HIS A 156 -3.57 -10.11 9.12
CA HIS A 156 -2.87 -11.35 9.45
C HIS A 156 -3.28 -12.52 8.52
N LYS A 157 -4.57 -12.68 8.24
CA LYS A 157 -5.07 -13.70 7.29
C LYS A 157 -4.47 -13.55 5.90
N ARG A 158 -4.26 -12.31 5.43
CA ARG A 158 -3.60 -12.06 4.13
C ARG A 158 -2.12 -12.39 4.17
N ILE A 159 -1.42 -12.07 5.26
CA ILE A 159 -0.01 -12.44 5.45
C ILE A 159 0.14 -13.96 5.42
N GLU A 160 -0.70 -14.70 6.15
CA GLU A 160 -0.70 -16.16 6.17
C GLU A 160 -0.94 -16.75 4.78
N ARG A 161 -1.99 -16.27 4.09
CA ARG A 161 -2.28 -16.69 2.71
C ARG A 161 -1.09 -16.45 1.78
N PHE A 162 -0.47 -15.27 1.87
CA PHE A 162 0.71 -14.93 1.09
C PHE A 162 1.89 -15.85 1.36
N TYR A 163 2.14 -16.15 2.63
CA TYR A 163 3.22 -17.05 3.03
C TYR A 163 2.99 -18.47 2.49
N GLU A 164 1.77 -19.00 2.59
CA GLU A 164 1.44 -20.32 2.06
C GLU A 164 1.51 -20.37 0.54
N CYS A 165 0.95 -19.38 -0.18
CA CYS A 165 1.07 -19.31 -1.64
C CYS A 165 2.53 -19.18 -2.09
N LEU A 166 3.37 -18.44 -1.33
CA LEU A 166 4.79 -18.32 -1.62
C LEU A 166 5.51 -19.65 -1.44
N LYS A 167 5.27 -20.38 -0.35
CA LYS A 167 5.84 -21.72 -0.16
C LYS A 167 5.52 -22.64 -1.32
N THR A 168 4.25 -22.72 -1.72
CA THR A 168 3.82 -23.58 -2.85
C THR A 168 4.49 -23.16 -4.16
N ALA A 169 4.64 -21.85 -4.42
CA ALA A 169 5.28 -21.35 -5.63
C ALA A 169 6.81 -21.60 -5.68
N LEU A 170 7.45 -21.77 -4.53
CA LEU A 170 8.90 -22.02 -4.43
C LEU A 170 9.24 -23.51 -4.38
N GLN A 171 8.28 -24.41 -4.16
CA GLN A 171 8.52 -25.84 -4.22
C GLN A 171 8.98 -26.25 -5.63
N PRO A 172 10.00 -27.11 -5.77
CA PRO A 172 10.38 -27.67 -7.05
C PRO A 172 9.17 -28.38 -7.65
N GLN A 173 8.77 -28.01 -8.87
CA GLN A 173 7.79 -28.81 -9.58
C GLN A 173 8.45 -30.16 -9.89
N GLU A 174 7.98 -31.23 -9.24
CA GLU A 174 8.12 -32.56 -9.82
C GLU A 174 7.47 -32.50 -11.20
N GLN A 175 8.29 -32.67 -12.23
CA GLN A 175 7.87 -32.70 -13.62
C GLN A 175 6.90 -33.87 -13.83
N ASN A 176 5.61 -33.63 -13.65
CA ASN A 176 4.59 -34.41 -14.33
C ASN A 176 4.37 -33.81 -15.72
N CYS A 177 5.31 -34.12 -16.61
CA CYS A 177 5.11 -34.03 -18.05
C CYS A 177 4.04 -35.05 -18.43
N ILE A 178 2.78 -34.64 -18.56
CA ILE A 178 1.88 -35.29 -19.49
C ILE A 178 1.35 -34.20 -20.41
N LEU A 179 1.84 -34.24 -21.64
CA LEU A 179 1.33 -33.51 -22.79
C LEU A 179 -0.20 -33.57 -22.80
N LYS A 180 -0.85 -32.42 -22.65
CA LYS A 180 -2.13 -32.14 -23.29
C LYS A 180 -1.99 -30.83 -24.05
N GLU A 181 -1.42 -30.94 -25.25
CA GLU A 181 -1.85 -30.09 -26.35
C GLU A 181 -3.36 -30.27 -26.52
N ALA A 182 -4.12 -29.24 -26.17
CA ALA A 182 -5.42 -29.00 -26.76
C ALA A 182 -5.54 -27.49 -26.92
N ALA A 183 -5.27 -27.05 -28.14
CA ALA A 183 -5.51 -25.71 -28.60
C ALA A 183 -6.96 -25.32 -28.33
N ASP A 184 -7.17 -24.17 -27.69
CA ASP A 184 -8.40 -23.42 -27.89
C ASP A 184 -8.12 -21.92 -27.80
N LYS A 185 -7.90 -21.33 -28.98
CA LYS A 185 -7.72 -19.90 -29.17
C LYS A 185 -9.07 -19.21 -28.91
N LYS A 186 -9.27 -18.64 -27.72
CA LYS A 186 -10.35 -17.66 -27.53
C LYS A 186 -9.88 -16.29 -28.03
N PRO A 187 -10.64 -15.60 -28.90
CA PRO A 187 -10.16 -14.43 -29.58
C PRO A 187 -10.04 -13.22 -28.65
N ILE A 188 -8.97 -12.49 -28.92
CA ILE A 188 -8.63 -11.13 -28.49
C ILE A 188 -9.87 -10.23 -28.50
N TYR A 189 -10.03 -9.48 -27.40
CA TYR A 189 -11.02 -8.41 -27.22
C TYR A 189 -10.98 -7.44 -28.42
N ARG A 190 -11.92 -7.52 -29.35
CA ARG A 190 -12.08 -6.51 -30.42
C ARG A 190 -12.79 -5.30 -29.82
N ARG A 191 -12.05 -4.20 -29.65
CA ARG A 191 -12.61 -2.87 -29.37
C ARG A 191 -13.63 -2.52 -30.46
N ARG A 192 -14.90 -2.42 -30.11
CA ARG A 192 -15.99 -2.02 -31.03
C ARG A 192 -15.84 -0.54 -31.38
N ARG A 193 -15.30 -0.23 -32.56
CA ARG A 193 -15.40 1.12 -33.16
C ARG A 193 -16.88 1.34 -33.53
N ARG A 194 -17.55 2.25 -32.83
CA ARG A 194 -18.88 2.74 -33.20
C ARG A 194 -18.70 3.74 -34.35
N ARG A 195 -19.02 3.32 -35.58
CA ARG A 195 -19.39 4.25 -36.66
C ARG A 195 -20.91 4.31 -36.66
N THR A 196 -21.46 5.44 -36.25
CA THR A 196 -22.77 5.87 -36.72
C THR A 196 -22.47 6.93 -37.78
N GLN A 197 -22.76 6.57 -39.03
CA GLN A 197 -22.98 7.51 -40.11
C GLN A 197 -24.30 8.20 -39.78
N ASP A 198 -24.31 9.52 -39.67
CA ASP A 198 -25.50 10.30 -39.98
C ASP A 198 -25.02 11.54 -40.72
N ASP A 199 -25.48 11.66 -41.96
CA ASP A 199 -25.18 12.75 -42.86
C ASP A 199 -25.97 13.98 -42.43
N SER A 200 -25.30 15.09 -42.14
CA SER A 200 -25.84 16.40 -42.48
C SER A 200 -24.73 17.44 -42.62
N VAL A 201 -24.77 18.06 -43.79
CA VAL A 201 -23.89 19.09 -44.35
C VAL A 201 -24.09 20.42 -43.60
N THR A 202 -23.01 21.10 -43.18
CA THR A 202 -22.72 22.51 -43.54
C THR A 202 -21.36 23.00 -43.03
N ASP A 203 -20.47 23.23 -43.99
CA ASP A 203 -19.57 24.38 -44.17
C ASP A 203 -19.25 25.31 -42.97
N CYS A 204 -17.97 25.38 -42.58
CA CYS A 204 -17.20 26.64 -42.59
C CYS A 204 -15.71 26.38 -42.28
N CYS A 205 -14.85 26.92 -43.14
CA CYS A 205 -13.39 26.90 -43.04
C CYS A 205 -12.86 27.77 -41.89
N GLN A 206 -11.75 27.38 -41.28
CA GLN A 206 -10.56 28.23 -41.09
C GLN A 206 -9.37 27.46 -40.51
N SER A 207 -8.24 27.61 -41.20
CA SER A 207 -6.86 27.19 -40.92
C SER A 207 -6.22 27.95 -39.76
N VAL A 208 -5.36 27.31 -38.93
CA VAL A 208 -4.03 27.83 -38.53
C VAL A 208 -3.08 26.66 -38.12
N ASN A 209 -1.81 26.86 -38.44
CA ASN A 209 -0.60 26.01 -38.43
C ASN A 209 -0.09 25.38 -37.12
N ASP A 210 0.76 24.37 -37.35
CA ASP A 210 1.93 23.88 -36.59
C ASP A 210 2.54 24.79 -35.50
N HIS A 211 3.01 24.19 -34.39
CA HIS A 211 4.44 24.21 -34.03
C HIS A 211 4.78 23.24 -32.88
N ASN A 212 5.92 22.58 -33.06
CA ASN A 212 6.70 21.73 -32.18
C ASN A 212 7.49 22.59 -31.16
N GLU A 213 7.71 22.13 -29.91
CA GLU A 213 8.99 22.29 -29.19
C GLU A 213 9.03 21.59 -27.82
N ASN A 214 10.20 21.00 -27.54
CA ASN A 214 10.67 20.41 -26.29
C ASN A 214 10.78 21.43 -25.16
N SER A 215 10.62 20.98 -23.92
CA SER A 215 11.58 21.33 -22.86
C SER A 215 11.62 20.27 -21.75
N GLU A 216 12.84 19.82 -21.50
CA GLU A 216 13.29 19.01 -20.38
C GLU A 216 13.26 19.86 -19.11
N GLU A 217 12.74 19.33 -18.00
CA GLU A 217 13.10 19.84 -16.67
C GLU A 217 13.29 18.65 -15.71
N GLU A 218 14.56 18.36 -15.47
CA GLU A 218 15.05 17.53 -14.37
C GLU A 218 14.64 18.15 -13.04
N THR A 219 13.92 17.40 -12.21
CA THR A 219 13.87 17.67 -10.78
C THR A 219 14.33 16.44 -10.00
N VAL A 220 15.55 16.58 -9.50
CA VAL A 220 16.19 15.68 -8.53
C VAL A 220 15.39 15.76 -7.23
N CYS A 221 14.64 14.72 -6.90
CA CYS A 221 14.09 14.53 -5.56
C CYS A 221 14.99 13.57 -4.79
N ASP A 222 15.83 14.14 -3.93
CA ASP A 222 16.58 13.45 -2.89
C ASP A 222 15.62 12.68 -1.97
N LEU A 223 15.66 11.34 -2.07
CA LEU A 223 15.02 10.45 -1.11
C LEU A 223 15.87 10.38 0.17
N LEU A 224 15.59 11.30 1.10
CA LEU A 224 15.90 11.11 2.52
C LEU A 224 14.87 10.13 3.12
N PHE A 225 15.32 8.89 3.33
CA PHE A 225 14.56 7.84 4.01
C PHE A 225 14.56 8.08 5.52
N LEU A 226 13.34 8.16 6.09
CA LEU A 226 13.02 7.82 7.47
C LEU A 226 12.07 6.63 7.44
#